data_AF-A0A1Q8Q949-F1
#
_entry.id   AF-A0A1Q8Q949-F1
#
_cell.length_a   1.000
_cell.length_b   1.000
_cell.length_c   1.000
_cell.angle_alpha   90.00
_cell.angle_beta   90.00
_cell.angle_gamma   90.00
#
_symmetry.space_group_name_H-M   'P 1'
#
loop_
_entity.id
_entity.type
_entity.pdbx_description
1 polymer ?
#
loop_
_entity_poly.entity_id
_entity_poly.type
_entity_poly.pdbx_seq_one_letter_code
_entity_poly.pdbx_strand_id
1 'polypeptide(L)'
;MQFLIGCLGLIIIIALIIAIVQWIFGNILAVIGVLIVIWGAYEWNKNRNMSVSSKAPAILIILGLFLTIGWFAMKPEPSPEVAEEDTYEEFLDSKQNEEAEIVPVTSDPNESDEETDTAFIKAKVLSVTDGDTIKVDLNGKEETVRLILVDTPETKHPQLGKQPLGEEASAFTTEQLNGKEVEIEPGIEERDRYGRLLAYVYVGDKMFNKTLIEEGLARVTVYPPNTEYLEELEVAQAAAKEKGIGIWEVENYATDDGYDSAVYEPDPEPEPVAVEPEPEPVVEEPAPAATVESFKNCTALRAVYPDGVPAGHPAYDSKHDRDGDDYACEN
;
A
#
# COMPACT_ATOMS: atom_id res chain seq x y z
N MET A 1 -40.89 7.65 39.88
CA MET A 1 -41.28 8.44 38.68
C MET A 1 -40.59 9.80 38.60
N GLN A 2 -40.55 10.63 39.65
CA GLN A 2 -39.88 11.94 39.60
C GLN A 2 -38.35 11.90 39.39
N PHE A 3 -37.65 10.85 39.86
CA PHE A 3 -36.20 10.70 39.64
C PHE A 3 -35.80 10.33 38.19
N LEU A 4 -36.67 9.61 37.47
CA LEU A 4 -36.41 9.21 36.07
C LEU A 4 -36.56 10.40 35.11
N ILE A 5 -37.50 11.31 35.39
CA ILE A 5 -37.74 12.51 34.58
C ILE A 5 -36.56 13.49 34.68
N GLY A 6 -35.89 13.56 35.84
CA GLY A 6 -34.71 14.41 36.04
C GLY A 6 -33.46 13.96 35.25
N CYS A 7 -33.23 12.66 35.13
CA CYS A 7 -32.09 12.13 34.37
C CYS A 7 -32.25 12.33 32.85
N LEU A 8 -33.46 12.15 32.32
CA LEU A 8 -33.77 12.42 30.91
C LEU A 8 -33.55 13.90 30.55
N GLY A 9 -33.95 14.82 31.43
CA GLY A 9 -33.70 16.25 31.23
C GLY A 9 -32.21 16.61 31.16
N LEU A 10 -31.38 16.01 32.03
CA LEU A 10 -29.93 16.24 32.04
C LEU A 10 -29.26 15.73 30.75
N ILE A 11 -29.66 14.54 30.28
CA ILE A 11 -29.12 13.93 29.05
C ILE A 11 -29.44 14.80 27.83
N ILE A 12 -30.66 15.33 27.74
CA ILE A 12 -31.07 16.22 26.65
C ILE A 12 -30.24 17.51 26.67
N ILE A 13 -30.00 18.10 27.85
CA ILE A 13 -29.18 19.31 27.97
C ILE A 13 -27.74 19.03 27.54
N ILE A 14 -27.16 17.91 27.96
CA ILE A 14 -25.79 17.53 27.56
C ILE A 14 -25.71 17.29 26.04
N ALA A 15 -26.69 16.60 25.45
CA ALA A 15 -26.75 16.37 24.01
C ALA A 15 -26.85 17.69 23.22
N LEU A 16 -27.65 18.65 23.69
CA LEU A 16 -27.76 19.98 23.08
C LEU A 16 -26.44 20.76 23.18
N ILE A 17 -25.75 20.69 24.32
CA ILE A 17 -24.43 21.34 24.48
C ILE A 17 -23.42 20.71 23.53
N ILE A 18 -23.36 19.38 23.43
CA ILE A 18 -22.45 18.68 22.51
C ILE A 18 -22.75 19.06 21.06
N ALA A 19 -24.02 19.09 20.65
CA ALA A 19 -24.42 19.50 19.31
C ALA A 19 -24.02 20.96 19.00
N ILE A 20 -24.19 21.87 19.96
CA ILE A 20 -23.76 23.26 19.82
C ILE A 20 -22.23 23.35 19.72
N VAL A 21 -21.50 22.59 20.54
CA VAL A 21 -20.04 22.55 20.53
C VAL A 21 -19.51 21.98 19.21
N GLN A 22 -20.05 20.85 18.74
CA GLN A 22 -19.71 20.26 17.45
C GLN A 22 -20.05 21.20 16.29
N TRP A 23 -21.17 21.93 16.37
CA TRP A 23 -21.51 22.97 15.39
C TRP A 23 -20.52 24.14 15.40
N ILE A 24 -20.06 24.60 16.58
CA ILE A 24 -19.06 25.67 16.68
C ILE A 24 -17.71 25.23 16.12
N PHE A 25 -17.23 24.04 16.47
CA PHE A 25 -15.95 23.50 15.99
C PHE A 25 -16.00 23.19 14.49
N GLY A 26 -17.12 22.68 13.99
CA GLY A 26 -17.35 22.44 12.58
C GLY A 26 -17.54 23.71 11.73
N ASN A 27 -17.69 24.90 12.32
CA ASN A 27 -17.93 26.15 11.58
C ASN A 27 -17.02 27.29 12.09
N ILE A 28 -15.80 26.98 12.51
CA ILE A 28 -14.89 27.95 13.13
C ILE A 28 -14.63 29.18 12.24
N LEU A 29 -14.54 28.99 10.91
CA LEU A 29 -14.35 30.07 9.95
C LEU A 29 -15.59 30.98 9.83
N ALA A 30 -16.79 30.43 9.94
CA ALA A 30 -18.03 31.22 9.92
C ALA A 30 -18.15 32.07 11.20
N VAL A 31 -17.77 31.52 12.36
CA VAL A 31 -17.74 32.26 13.63
C VAL A 31 -16.73 33.40 13.57
N ILE A 32 -15.53 33.14 13.03
CA ILE A 32 -14.51 34.18 12.80
C ILE A 32 -15.05 35.27 11.86
N GLY A 33 -15.72 34.89 10.77
CA GLY A 33 -16.32 35.84 9.83
C GLY A 33 -17.37 36.77 10.47
N VAL A 34 -18.25 36.23 11.33
CA VAL A 34 -19.25 37.03 12.07
C VAL A 34 -18.58 38.01 13.03
N LEU A 35 -17.55 37.57 13.76
CA LEU A 35 -16.82 38.45 14.68
C LEU A 35 -16.13 39.60 13.92
N ILE A 36 -15.57 39.33 12.74
CA ILE A 36 -14.97 40.36 11.87
C ILE A 36 -16.02 41.37 11.39
N VAL A 37 -17.22 40.93 11.02
CA VAL A 37 -18.32 41.83 10.61
C VAL A 37 -18.76 42.72 11.77
N ILE A 38 -18.95 42.15 12.97
CA ILE A 38 -19.32 42.91 14.17
C ILE A 38 -18.25 43.95 14.49
N TRP A 39 -16.98 43.56 14.42
CA TRP A 39 -15.87 44.47 14.68
C TRP A 39 -15.78 45.59 13.63
N GLY A 40 -15.91 45.25 12.34
CA GLY A 40 -15.96 46.23 11.25
C GLY A 40 -17.13 47.21 11.39
N ALA A 41 -18.31 46.76 11.81
CA ALA A 41 -19.47 47.60 12.08
C ALA A 41 -19.28 48.51 13.31
N TYR A 42 -18.68 47.99 14.38
CA TYR A 42 -18.30 48.78 15.55
C TYR A 42 -17.32 49.89 15.17
N GLU A 43 -16.29 49.56 14.40
CA GLU A 43 -15.27 50.51 13.95
C GLU A 43 -15.82 51.52 12.94
N TRP A 44 -16.75 51.11 12.07
CA TRP A 44 -17.50 52.01 11.20
C TRP A 44 -18.28 53.04 12.02
N ASN A 45 -19.03 52.59 13.03
CA ASN A 45 -19.84 53.46 13.86
C ASN A 45 -18.97 54.45 14.66
N LYS A 46 -17.85 53.97 15.20
CA LYS A 46 -16.85 54.79 15.88
C LYS A 46 -16.25 55.86 14.95
N ASN A 47 -15.82 55.48 13.75
CA ASN A 47 -15.23 56.41 12.78
C ASN A 47 -16.24 57.44 12.28
N ARG A 48 -17.51 57.05 12.12
CA ARG A 48 -18.60 57.96 11.77
C ARG A 48 -18.85 59.00 12.86
N ASN A 49 -18.71 58.62 14.12
CA ASN A 49 -18.86 59.53 15.26
C ASN A 49 -17.66 60.48 15.43
N MET A 50 -16.48 60.12 14.88
CA MET A 50 -15.24 60.90 14.97
C MET A 50 -14.89 61.67 13.67
N SER A 51 -15.74 61.63 12.64
CA SER A 51 -15.51 62.24 11.32
C SER A 51 -14.17 61.83 10.67
N VAL A 52 -13.73 60.59 10.90
CA VAL A 52 -12.52 60.02 10.29
C VAL A 52 -12.92 59.22 9.04
N SER A 53 -12.38 59.59 7.88
CA SER A 53 -12.62 58.85 6.62
C SER A 53 -11.60 57.71 6.48
N SER A 54 -12.02 56.48 6.78
CA SER A 54 -11.23 55.27 6.57
C SER A 54 -12.04 54.21 5.84
N LYS A 55 -11.42 53.53 4.88
CA LYS A 55 -12.02 52.41 4.14
C LYS A 55 -11.87 51.06 4.86
N ALA A 56 -11.06 51.00 5.91
CA ALA A 56 -10.81 49.79 6.70
C ALA A 56 -12.08 49.10 7.23
N PRO A 57 -13.05 49.80 7.85
CA PRO A 57 -14.26 49.13 8.35
C PRO A 57 -15.11 48.52 7.24
N ALA A 58 -15.14 49.13 6.04
CA ALA A 58 -15.84 48.57 4.88
C ALA A 58 -15.19 47.27 4.38
N ILE A 59 -13.85 47.24 4.35
CA ILE A 59 -13.08 46.06 3.94
C ILE A 59 -13.29 44.90 4.93
N LEU A 60 -13.29 45.19 6.24
CA LEU A 60 -13.53 44.17 7.26
C LEU A 60 -14.94 43.58 7.14
N ILE A 61 -15.96 44.40 6.93
CA ILE A 61 -17.34 43.91 6.72
C ILE A 61 -17.41 43.01 5.49
N ILE A 62 -16.82 43.40 4.35
CA ILE A 62 -16.83 42.60 3.13
C ILE A 62 -16.07 41.28 3.33
N LEU A 63 -14.88 41.32 3.93
CA LEU A 63 -14.05 40.13 4.15
C LEU A 63 -14.73 39.14 5.11
N GLY A 64 -15.36 39.64 6.18
CA GLY A 64 -16.14 38.80 7.09
C GLY A 64 -17.39 38.20 6.43
N LEU A 65 -18.10 38.96 5.57
CA LEU A 65 -19.21 38.42 4.77
C LEU A 65 -18.76 37.35 3.76
N PHE A 66 -17.59 37.51 3.16
CA PHE A 66 -17.02 36.48 2.28
C PHE A 66 -16.64 35.21 3.03
N LEU A 67 -16.11 35.31 4.25
CA LEU A 67 -15.79 34.14 5.09
C LEU A 67 -17.05 33.41 5.59
N THR A 68 -18.15 34.14 5.87
CA THR A 68 -19.41 33.52 6.28
C THR A 68 -20.15 32.87 5.10
N ILE A 69 -20.16 33.51 3.93
CA ILE A 69 -20.88 33.01 2.75
C ILE A 69 -20.05 31.95 1.99
N GLY A 70 -18.73 32.16 1.89
CA GLY A 70 -17.82 31.23 1.21
C GLY A 70 -17.78 29.85 1.85
N TRP A 71 -17.92 29.78 3.18
CA TRP A 71 -18.08 28.51 3.90
C TRP A 71 -19.33 27.72 3.45
N PHE A 72 -20.43 28.42 3.14
CA PHE A 72 -21.68 27.78 2.70
C PHE A 72 -21.63 27.35 1.23
N ALA A 73 -20.92 28.10 0.39
CA ALA A 73 -20.75 27.79 -1.04
C ALA A 73 -19.66 26.73 -1.32
N MET A 74 -18.75 26.51 -0.36
CA MET A 74 -17.62 25.58 -0.47
C MET A 74 -17.81 24.35 0.43
N LYS A 75 -18.99 24.23 1.06
CA LYS A 75 -19.41 22.97 1.64
C LYS A 75 -19.48 22.00 0.46
N PRO A 76 -18.67 20.92 0.42
CA PRO A 76 -18.96 19.86 -0.51
C PRO A 76 -20.44 19.54 -0.30
N GLU A 77 -21.21 19.44 -1.39
CA GLU A 77 -22.49 18.74 -1.28
C GLU A 77 -22.18 17.48 -0.47
N PRO A 78 -22.99 17.13 0.55
CA PRO A 78 -22.87 15.80 1.09
C PRO A 78 -22.98 14.90 -0.14
N SER A 79 -21.83 14.32 -0.53
CA SER A 79 -21.79 13.10 -1.30
C SER A 79 -22.90 12.27 -0.68
N PRO A 80 -23.85 11.76 -1.47
CA PRO A 80 -24.90 10.97 -0.88
C PRO A 80 -24.17 9.97 0.01
N GLU A 81 -24.42 10.07 1.31
CA GLU A 81 -24.21 9.00 2.26
C GLU A 81 -25.24 7.98 1.80
N VAL A 82 -24.93 7.36 0.66
CA VAL A 82 -25.60 6.18 0.16
C VAL A 82 -25.33 5.20 1.26
N ALA A 83 -26.40 4.72 1.86
CA ALA A 83 -26.38 3.46 2.57
C ALA A 83 -25.70 2.45 1.62
N GLU A 84 -24.40 2.23 1.83
CA GLU A 84 -23.56 1.29 1.07
C GLU A 84 -24.04 -0.16 1.28
N GLU A 85 -25.05 -0.39 2.11
CA GLU A 85 -25.67 -1.69 2.35
C GLU A 85 -26.88 -1.96 1.44
N ASP A 86 -27.74 -0.96 1.19
CA ASP A 86 -29.05 -1.20 0.54
C ASP A 86 -28.95 -1.39 -0.99
N THR A 87 -27.91 -0.84 -1.62
CA THR A 87 -27.68 -1.01 -3.09
C THR A 87 -26.95 -2.29 -3.44
N TYR A 88 -26.23 -2.90 -2.48
CA TYR A 88 -25.56 -4.18 -2.68
C TYR A 88 -26.52 -5.36 -2.59
N GLU A 89 -27.45 -5.38 -1.61
CA GLU A 89 -28.46 -6.43 -1.57
C GLU A 89 -29.44 -6.36 -2.75
N GLU A 90 -29.82 -5.17 -3.22
CA GLU A 90 -30.70 -5.04 -4.40
C GLU A 90 -29.99 -5.49 -5.69
N PHE A 91 -28.68 -5.27 -5.82
CA PHE A 91 -27.89 -5.78 -6.95
C PHE A 91 -27.72 -7.30 -6.91
N LEU A 92 -27.45 -7.89 -5.73
CA LEU A 92 -27.32 -9.34 -5.55
C LEU A 92 -28.66 -10.08 -5.73
N ASP A 93 -29.78 -9.52 -5.23
CA ASP A 93 -31.12 -10.10 -5.39
C ASP A 93 -31.61 -10.02 -6.85
N SER A 94 -31.18 -9.01 -7.60
CA SER A 94 -31.50 -8.91 -9.04
C SER A 94 -30.83 -10.01 -9.88
N LYS A 95 -29.61 -10.45 -9.51
CA LYS A 95 -28.89 -11.53 -10.21
C LYS A 95 -29.34 -12.93 -9.80
N GLN A 96 -29.82 -13.11 -8.56
CA GLN A 96 -30.23 -14.42 -8.07
C GLN A 96 -31.61 -14.88 -8.59
N ASN A 97 -32.43 -13.94 -9.08
CA ASN A 97 -33.73 -14.23 -9.67
C ASN A 97 -33.69 -14.61 -11.17
N GLU A 98 -32.51 -14.67 -11.80
CA GLU A 98 -32.35 -15.07 -13.21
C GLU A 98 -32.06 -16.57 -13.39
N GLU A 99 -31.90 -17.34 -12.31
CA GLU A 99 -31.52 -18.75 -12.36
C GLU A 99 -32.68 -19.71 -11.99
N ALA A 100 -33.82 -19.65 -12.70
CA ALA A 100 -34.83 -20.73 -12.67
C ALA A 100 -35.89 -20.68 -13.79
N GLU A 101 -35.51 -20.75 -15.07
CA GLU A 101 -36.43 -21.31 -16.08
C GLU A 101 -35.66 -22.06 -17.18
N ILE A 102 -35.58 -23.39 -17.04
CA ILE A 102 -35.08 -24.28 -18.09
C ILE A 102 -36.13 -24.32 -19.20
N VAL A 103 -35.96 -23.48 -20.22
CA VAL A 103 -36.67 -23.56 -21.50
C VAL A 103 -35.74 -24.22 -22.53
N PRO A 104 -36.20 -25.22 -23.31
CA PRO A 104 -35.31 -25.95 -24.22
C PRO A 104 -34.90 -25.07 -25.39
N VAL A 105 -33.60 -24.76 -25.48
CA VAL A 105 -32.98 -24.01 -26.58
C VAL A 105 -33.04 -24.85 -27.86
N THR A 106 -33.92 -24.47 -28.77
CA THR A 106 -33.77 -24.79 -30.20
C THR A 106 -32.76 -23.82 -30.79
N SER A 107 -31.74 -24.40 -31.41
CA SER A 107 -30.64 -23.73 -32.11
C SER A 107 -31.11 -22.74 -33.17
N ASP A 108 -30.74 -21.47 -33.01
CA ASP A 108 -30.49 -20.54 -34.11
C ASP A 108 -29.10 -19.91 -33.89
N PRO A 109 -28.13 -20.08 -34.80
CA PRO A 109 -26.77 -19.57 -34.61
C PRO A 109 -26.65 -18.20 -35.27
N ASN A 110 -27.01 -17.13 -34.57
CA ASN A 110 -26.55 -15.78 -34.93
C ASN A 110 -26.78 -14.78 -33.80
N GLU A 111 -26.08 -14.96 -32.68
CA GLU A 111 -25.85 -13.87 -31.74
C GLU A 111 -24.34 -13.71 -31.66
N SER A 112 -23.87 -12.63 -32.29
CA SER A 112 -22.48 -12.23 -32.29
C SER A 112 -22.10 -11.76 -30.90
N ASP A 113 -21.21 -12.51 -30.27
CA ASP A 113 -20.45 -12.10 -29.10
C ASP A 113 -19.85 -10.72 -29.35
N GLU A 114 -20.33 -9.69 -28.65
CA GLU A 114 -19.60 -8.43 -28.55
C GLU A 114 -18.45 -8.65 -27.56
N GLU A 115 -17.37 -9.27 -28.03
CA GLU A 115 -16.07 -9.18 -27.36
C GLU A 115 -15.67 -7.70 -27.38
N THR A 116 -15.76 -7.04 -26.22
CA THR A 116 -15.09 -5.78 -25.98
C THR A 116 -13.59 -6.03 -26.07
N ASP A 117 -13.01 -5.78 -27.25
CA ASP A 117 -11.57 -5.79 -27.50
C ASP A 117 -10.90 -4.67 -26.69
N THR A 118 -10.75 -4.87 -25.38
CA THR A 118 -9.91 -4.04 -24.52
C THR A 118 -8.47 -4.29 -24.94
N ALA A 119 -7.92 -3.36 -25.72
CA ALA A 119 -6.58 -3.49 -26.26
C ALA A 119 -5.54 -3.53 -25.14
N PHE A 120 -5.02 -4.72 -24.84
CA PHE A 120 -3.88 -4.90 -23.94
C PHE A 120 -2.67 -4.08 -24.40
N ILE A 121 -2.07 -3.35 -23.47
CA ILE A 121 -0.91 -2.49 -23.70
C ILE A 121 0.34 -3.19 -23.20
N LYS A 122 1.30 -3.44 -24.09
CA LYS A 122 2.60 -4.00 -23.69
C LYS A 122 3.43 -2.97 -22.93
N ALA A 123 4.03 -3.41 -21.82
CA ALA A 123 4.92 -2.59 -21.01
C ALA A 123 6.06 -3.43 -20.43
N LYS A 124 7.16 -2.77 -20.04
CA LYS A 124 8.26 -3.42 -19.31
C LYS A 124 8.26 -2.95 -17.87
N VAL A 125 8.28 -3.86 -16.91
CA VAL A 125 8.37 -3.50 -15.50
C VAL A 125 9.78 -3.04 -15.17
N LEU A 126 9.89 -1.82 -14.65
CA LEU A 126 11.16 -1.16 -14.31
C LEU A 126 11.55 -1.40 -12.85
N SER A 127 10.57 -1.31 -11.95
CA SER A 127 10.75 -1.51 -10.52
C SER A 127 9.42 -1.77 -9.83
N VAL A 128 9.48 -2.35 -8.63
CA VAL A 128 8.31 -2.58 -7.75
C VAL A 128 8.38 -1.61 -6.57
N THR A 129 7.25 -0.98 -6.23
CA THR A 129 7.16 -0.06 -5.08
C THR A 129 6.74 -0.81 -3.82
N ASP A 130 5.69 -1.61 -3.95
CA ASP A 130 5.09 -2.52 -2.96
C ASP A 130 4.35 -3.64 -3.71
N GLY A 131 3.57 -4.47 -3.01
CA GLY A 131 2.96 -5.67 -3.59
C GLY A 131 1.99 -5.39 -4.73
N ASP A 132 1.29 -4.26 -4.73
CA ASP A 132 0.24 -3.92 -5.70
C ASP A 132 0.53 -2.65 -6.52
N THR A 133 1.72 -2.05 -6.36
CA THR A 133 2.14 -0.86 -7.09
C THR A 133 3.49 -1.09 -7.79
N ILE A 134 3.47 -0.97 -9.12
CA ILE A 134 4.65 -1.16 -9.97
C ILE A 134 4.96 0.08 -10.80
N LYS A 135 6.21 0.21 -11.24
CA LYS A 135 6.62 1.20 -12.24
C LYS A 135 6.95 0.49 -13.53
N VAL A 136 6.45 1.01 -14.63
CA VAL A 136 6.59 0.41 -15.95
C VAL A 136 7.10 1.43 -16.97
N ASP A 137 7.84 0.96 -17.95
CA ASP A 137 8.08 1.68 -19.20
C ASP A 137 6.94 1.35 -20.17
N LEU A 138 6.10 2.34 -20.40
CA LEU A 138 4.98 2.28 -21.33
C LEU A 138 5.30 3.21 -22.50
N ASN A 139 5.73 2.64 -23.62
CA ASN A 139 6.11 3.36 -24.84
C ASN A 139 7.21 4.43 -24.65
N GLY A 140 8.22 4.15 -23.82
CA GLY A 140 9.33 5.06 -23.54
C GLY A 140 9.08 6.05 -22.40
N LYS A 141 7.95 5.91 -21.69
CA LYS A 141 7.56 6.76 -20.56
C LYS A 141 7.40 5.92 -19.30
N GLU A 142 8.05 6.35 -18.21
CA GLU A 142 7.81 5.77 -16.89
C GLU A 142 6.39 6.14 -16.41
N GLU A 143 5.59 5.12 -16.12
CA GLU A 143 4.26 5.23 -15.52
C GLU A 143 4.22 4.41 -14.23
N THR A 144 3.49 4.89 -13.22
CA THR A 144 3.19 4.12 -12.01
C THR A 144 1.83 3.49 -12.16
N VAL A 145 1.73 2.18 -11.93
CA VAL A 145 0.52 1.38 -12.07
C VAL A 145 0.10 0.87 -10.69
N ARG A 146 -1.15 1.12 -10.31
CA ARG A 146 -1.80 0.50 -9.14
C ARG A 146 -2.71 -0.61 -9.65
N LEU A 147 -2.53 -1.81 -9.12
CA LEU A 147 -3.31 -2.96 -9.51
C LEU A 147 -4.75 -2.80 -9.00
N ILE A 148 -5.72 -2.97 -9.89
CA ILE A 148 -7.15 -2.87 -9.57
C ILE A 148 -7.57 -4.11 -8.77
N LEU A 149 -8.54 -3.91 -7.89
CA LEU A 149 -9.22 -4.94 -7.11
C LEU A 149 -8.37 -5.65 -6.06
N VAL A 150 -7.11 -5.25 -5.89
CA VAL A 150 -6.19 -5.86 -4.92
C VAL A 150 -5.58 -4.81 -4.01
N ASP A 151 -5.39 -5.21 -2.76
CA ASP A 151 -4.76 -4.40 -1.72
C ASP A 151 -3.79 -5.28 -0.94
N THR A 152 -2.51 -4.94 -0.98
CA THR A 152 -1.44 -5.66 -0.26
C THR A 152 -1.09 -4.92 1.03
N PRO A 153 -0.55 -5.60 2.06
CA PRO A 153 -0.06 -4.89 3.22
C PRO A 153 1.05 -3.91 2.83
N GLU A 154 0.95 -2.69 3.34
CA GLU A 154 1.79 -1.58 2.93
C GLU A 154 3.19 -1.64 3.57
N THR A 155 4.25 -1.49 2.76
CA THR A 155 5.63 -1.42 3.28
C THR A 155 5.98 -0.03 3.84
N LYS A 156 5.25 1.00 3.42
CA LYS A 156 5.52 2.42 3.70
C LYS A 156 4.26 3.20 4.02
N HIS A 157 3.34 2.61 4.79
CA HIS A 157 2.10 3.28 5.14
C HIS A 157 2.40 4.61 5.87
N PRO A 158 1.85 5.77 5.43
CA PRO A 158 2.24 7.08 5.98
C PRO A 158 2.02 7.23 7.50
N GLN A 159 1.01 6.54 8.04
CA GLN A 159 0.66 6.58 9.47
C GLN A 159 1.11 5.31 10.23
N LEU A 160 0.83 4.13 9.69
CA LEU A 160 1.06 2.83 10.32
C LEU A 160 2.49 2.29 10.11
N GLY A 161 3.26 2.84 9.17
CA GLY A 161 4.60 2.33 8.85
C GLY A 161 4.55 1.03 8.03
N LYS A 162 5.45 0.11 8.34
CA LYS A 162 5.51 -1.21 7.69
C LYS A 162 4.47 -2.12 8.33
N GLN A 163 3.55 -2.63 7.52
CA GLN A 163 2.58 -3.64 7.94
C GLN A 163 3.20 -5.05 7.85
N PRO A 164 2.78 -5.99 8.71
CA PRO A 164 3.14 -7.41 8.58
C PRO A 164 2.87 -7.92 7.16
N LEU A 165 3.63 -8.89 6.66
CA LEU A 165 3.46 -9.48 5.33
C LEU A 165 3.61 -8.53 4.12
N GLY A 166 3.87 -7.24 4.34
CA GLY A 166 4.02 -6.26 3.25
C GLY A 166 5.34 -6.41 2.50
N GLU A 167 6.42 -6.80 3.18
CA GLU A 167 7.70 -7.07 2.51
C GLU A 167 7.64 -8.36 1.69
N GLU A 168 6.91 -9.35 2.18
CA GLU A 168 6.66 -10.63 1.53
C GLU A 168 5.86 -10.43 0.23
N ALA A 169 4.78 -9.64 0.28
CA ALA A 169 4.03 -9.25 -0.91
C ALA A 169 4.90 -8.48 -1.91
N SER A 170 5.67 -7.49 -1.45
CA SER A 170 6.58 -6.70 -2.31
C SER A 170 7.70 -7.54 -2.93
N ALA A 171 8.28 -8.47 -2.16
CA ALA A 171 9.31 -9.38 -2.62
C ALA A 171 8.77 -10.34 -3.69
N PHE A 172 7.58 -10.90 -3.46
CA PHE A 172 6.91 -11.75 -4.43
C PHE A 172 6.64 -11.00 -5.74
N THR A 173 6.07 -9.79 -5.67
CA THR A 173 5.84 -8.96 -6.86
C THR A 173 7.15 -8.62 -7.58
N THR A 174 8.23 -8.36 -6.82
CA THR A 174 9.57 -8.13 -7.39
C THR A 174 10.07 -9.35 -8.14
N GLU A 175 10.00 -10.54 -7.55
CA GLU A 175 10.42 -11.79 -8.19
C GLU A 175 9.59 -12.09 -9.44
N GLN A 176 8.28 -11.89 -9.36
CA GLN A 176 7.37 -12.24 -10.44
C GLN A 176 7.36 -11.24 -11.59
N LEU A 177 7.66 -9.96 -11.36
CA LEU A 177 7.48 -8.93 -12.39
C LEU A 177 8.74 -8.16 -12.77
N ASN A 178 9.71 -7.97 -11.87
CA ASN A 178 10.78 -6.99 -12.11
C ASN A 178 11.60 -7.33 -13.37
N GLY A 179 11.71 -6.36 -14.28
CA GLY A 179 12.42 -6.50 -15.54
C GLY A 179 11.70 -7.29 -16.63
N LYS A 180 10.52 -7.87 -16.35
CA LYS A 180 9.72 -8.65 -17.31
C LYS A 180 8.87 -7.75 -18.21
N GLU A 181 8.51 -8.28 -19.37
CA GLU A 181 7.46 -7.73 -20.21
C GLU A 181 6.10 -8.22 -19.70
N VAL A 182 5.15 -7.29 -19.62
CA VAL A 182 3.79 -7.53 -19.13
C VAL A 182 2.78 -6.90 -20.09
N GLU A 183 1.56 -7.38 -20.02
CA GLU A 183 0.41 -6.79 -20.70
C GLU A 183 -0.46 -6.07 -19.67
N ILE A 184 -0.88 -4.86 -19.99
CA ILE A 184 -1.64 -3.96 -19.13
C ILE A 184 -3.02 -3.79 -19.74
N GLU A 185 -4.04 -4.11 -18.96
CA GLU A 185 -5.44 -3.88 -19.26
C GLU A 185 -5.93 -2.73 -18.36
N PRO A 186 -6.06 -1.50 -18.89
CA PRO A 186 -6.55 -0.37 -18.12
C PRO A 186 -7.99 -0.60 -17.66
N GLY A 187 -8.33 -0.12 -16.46
CA GLY A 187 -9.72 -0.09 -16.00
C GLY A 187 -10.58 0.93 -16.75
N ILE A 188 -11.90 0.83 -16.58
CA ILE A 188 -12.89 1.82 -17.04
C ILE A 188 -12.51 3.23 -16.58
N GLU A 189 -12.19 3.38 -15.30
CA GLU A 189 -11.49 4.56 -14.80
C GLU A 189 -9.98 4.31 -14.87
N GLU A 190 -9.30 4.99 -15.80
CA GLU A 190 -7.90 4.75 -16.08
C GLU A 190 -6.95 5.24 -14.97
N ARG A 191 -7.33 6.22 -14.15
CA ARG A 191 -6.41 6.83 -13.19
C ARG A 191 -7.06 7.17 -11.87
N ASP A 192 -6.31 6.98 -10.79
CA ASP A 192 -6.73 7.42 -9.47
C ASP A 192 -6.42 8.91 -9.23
N ARG A 193 -6.85 9.40 -8.06
CA ARG A 193 -6.62 10.77 -7.59
C ARG A 193 -5.14 11.17 -7.43
N TYR A 194 -4.23 10.19 -7.39
CA TYR A 194 -2.78 10.39 -7.29
C TYR A 194 -2.11 10.37 -8.68
N GLY A 195 -2.87 10.10 -9.73
CA GLY A 195 -2.41 10.03 -11.11
C GLY A 195 -1.78 8.68 -11.48
N ARG A 196 -1.90 7.64 -10.64
CA ARG A 196 -1.44 6.29 -10.98
C ARG A 196 -2.37 5.68 -12.03
N LEU A 197 -1.83 4.93 -12.98
CA LEU A 197 -2.62 4.13 -13.93
C LEU A 197 -3.26 2.97 -13.16
N LEU A 198 -4.58 2.82 -13.29
CA LEU A 198 -5.35 1.72 -12.74
C LEU A 198 -5.43 0.62 -13.79
N ALA A 199 -4.88 -0.56 -13.50
CA ALA A 199 -4.91 -1.66 -14.45
C ALA A 199 -4.91 -3.07 -13.83
N TYR A 200 -5.37 -4.03 -14.62
CA TYR A 200 -5.04 -5.44 -14.45
C TYR A 200 -3.75 -5.75 -15.21
N VAL A 201 -2.83 -6.49 -14.58
CA VAL A 201 -1.51 -6.78 -15.12
C VAL A 201 -1.40 -8.26 -15.43
N TYR A 202 -0.90 -8.60 -16.61
CA TYR A 202 -0.78 -9.97 -17.10
C TYR A 202 0.67 -10.33 -17.40
N VAL A 203 1.05 -11.55 -17.00
CA VAL A 203 2.34 -12.18 -17.35
C VAL A 203 2.03 -13.40 -18.23
N GLY A 204 2.11 -13.22 -19.55
CA GLY A 204 1.49 -14.18 -20.48
C GLY A 204 -0.02 -14.20 -20.25
N ASP A 205 -0.62 -15.38 -20.18
CA ASP A 205 -2.07 -15.54 -20.01
C ASP A 205 -2.52 -15.47 -18.53
N LYS A 206 -1.62 -15.19 -17.58
CA LYS A 206 -1.94 -15.18 -16.15
C LYS A 206 -2.11 -13.75 -15.63
N MET A 207 -3.31 -13.44 -15.13
CA MET A 207 -3.57 -12.20 -14.39
C MET A 207 -2.80 -12.21 -13.06
N PHE A 208 -1.89 -11.25 -12.90
CA PHE A 208 -1.05 -11.13 -11.71
C PHE A 208 -1.84 -10.64 -10.50
N ASN A 209 -2.87 -9.79 -10.69
CA ASN A 209 -3.79 -9.36 -9.63
C ASN A 209 -4.39 -10.58 -8.92
N LYS A 210 -4.95 -11.52 -9.69
CA LYS A 210 -5.47 -12.79 -9.16
C LYS A 210 -4.39 -13.64 -8.51
N THR A 211 -3.19 -13.66 -9.06
CA THR A 211 -2.06 -14.41 -8.47
C THR A 211 -1.74 -13.93 -7.06
N LEU A 212 -1.76 -12.62 -6.79
CA LEU A 212 -1.56 -12.09 -5.43
C LEU A 212 -2.62 -12.58 -4.44
N ILE A 213 -3.89 -12.62 -4.88
CA ILE A 213 -5.00 -13.14 -4.07
C ILE A 213 -4.84 -14.65 -3.82
N GLU A 214 -4.52 -15.43 -4.86
CA GLU A 214 -4.35 -16.89 -4.78
C GLU A 214 -3.23 -17.33 -3.82
N GLU A 215 -2.16 -16.53 -3.73
CA GLU A 215 -1.04 -16.74 -2.82
C GLU A 215 -1.31 -16.17 -1.42
N GLY A 216 -2.47 -15.57 -1.17
CA GLY A 216 -2.82 -14.98 0.13
C GLY A 216 -1.97 -13.75 0.49
N LEU A 217 -1.45 -13.02 -0.51
CA LEU A 217 -0.61 -11.83 -0.32
C LEU A 217 -1.37 -10.52 -0.45
N ALA A 218 -2.62 -10.58 -0.93
CA ALA A 218 -3.51 -9.44 -1.07
C ALA A 218 -4.94 -9.82 -0.68
N ARG A 219 -5.71 -8.81 -0.28
CA ARG A 219 -7.17 -8.89 -0.16
C ARG A 219 -7.82 -8.22 -1.36
N VAL A 220 -9.08 -8.55 -1.61
CA VAL A 220 -9.93 -7.86 -2.59
C VAL A 220 -10.36 -6.52 -2.01
N THR A 221 -10.25 -5.45 -2.80
CA THR A 221 -10.76 -4.11 -2.44
C THR A 221 -11.49 -3.52 -3.63
N VAL A 222 -12.60 -2.81 -3.43
CA VAL A 222 -13.46 -2.37 -4.54
C VAL A 222 -13.50 -0.85 -4.63
N TYR A 223 -13.15 -0.33 -5.81
CA TYR A 223 -13.28 1.08 -6.16
C TYR A 223 -14.03 1.20 -7.49
N PRO A 224 -15.36 1.41 -7.49
CA PRO A 224 -16.15 1.56 -8.70
C PRO A 224 -15.66 2.75 -9.55
N PRO A 225 -15.74 2.67 -10.89
CA PRO A 225 -16.46 1.67 -11.68
C PRO A 225 -15.66 0.38 -11.99
N ASN A 226 -14.39 0.29 -11.59
CA ASN A 226 -13.51 -0.80 -11.98
C ASN A 226 -13.82 -2.10 -11.22
N THR A 227 -14.78 -2.88 -11.73
CA THR A 227 -15.35 -4.06 -11.06
C THR A 227 -15.40 -5.32 -11.94
N GLU A 228 -14.85 -5.25 -13.15
CA GLU A 228 -14.96 -6.29 -14.20
C GLU A 228 -14.60 -7.70 -13.72
N TYR A 229 -13.51 -7.87 -12.96
CA TYR A 229 -13.05 -9.18 -12.48
C TYR A 229 -13.36 -9.44 -10.99
N LEU A 230 -14.31 -8.71 -10.41
CA LEU A 230 -14.61 -8.79 -8.97
C LEU A 230 -15.02 -10.20 -8.55
N GLU A 231 -15.99 -10.80 -9.25
CA GLU A 231 -16.50 -12.13 -8.92
C GLU A 231 -15.39 -13.20 -8.97
N GLU A 232 -14.52 -13.14 -9.98
CA GLU A 232 -13.39 -14.06 -10.11
C GLU A 232 -12.39 -13.93 -8.95
N LEU A 233 -12.09 -12.69 -8.55
CA LEU A 233 -11.15 -12.40 -7.45
C LEU A 233 -11.74 -12.74 -6.08
N GLU A 234 -13.04 -12.56 -5.87
CA GLU A 234 -13.72 -12.97 -4.64
C GLU A 234 -13.71 -14.49 -4.46
N VAL A 235 -13.92 -15.25 -5.53
CA VAL A 235 -13.78 -16.72 -5.52
C VAL A 235 -12.35 -17.13 -5.17
N ALA A 236 -11.35 -16.50 -5.77
CA ALA A 236 -9.94 -16.76 -5.44
C ALA A 236 -9.62 -16.43 -3.97
N GLN A 237 -10.13 -15.31 -3.47
CA GLN A 237 -9.96 -14.89 -2.09
C GLN A 237 -10.61 -15.87 -1.12
N ALA A 238 -11.84 -16.34 -1.39
CA ALA A 238 -12.51 -17.32 -0.56
C ALA A 238 -11.69 -18.62 -0.45
N ALA A 239 -11.09 -19.07 -1.56
CA ALA A 239 -10.20 -20.23 -1.56
C ALA A 239 -8.91 -20.00 -0.77
N ALA A 240 -8.31 -18.80 -0.83
CA ALA A 240 -7.14 -18.45 -0.02
C ALA A 240 -7.47 -18.38 1.48
N LYS A 241 -8.63 -17.80 1.83
CA LYS A 241 -9.18 -17.78 3.19
C LYS A 241 -9.39 -19.18 3.75
N GLU A 242 -9.99 -20.09 2.99
CA GLU A 242 -10.23 -21.48 3.41
C GLU A 242 -8.91 -22.23 3.68
N LYS A 243 -7.86 -21.95 2.90
CA LYS A 243 -6.53 -22.53 3.11
C LYS A 243 -5.79 -21.92 4.30
N GLY A 244 -6.20 -20.73 4.77
CA GLY A 244 -5.55 -20.02 5.87
C GLY A 244 -4.09 -19.69 5.57
N ILE A 245 -3.80 -19.11 4.40
CA ILE A 245 -2.44 -18.80 3.93
C ILE A 245 -2.17 -17.29 3.94
N GLY A 246 -0.92 -16.90 4.21
CA GLY A 246 -0.48 -15.51 4.12
C GLY A 246 -1.27 -14.61 5.05
N ILE A 247 -1.91 -13.56 4.50
CA ILE A 247 -2.71 -12.59 5.28
C ILE A 247 -3.92 -13.24 5.99
N TRP A 248 -4.26 -14.48 5.66
CA TRP A 248 -5.35 -15.25 6.27
C TRP A 248 -4.89 -16.19 7.39
N GLU A 249 -3.59 -16.26 7.69
CA GLU A 249 -3.05 -17.09 8.80
C GLU A 249 -3.45 -16.53 10.18
N VAL A 250 -3.58 -15.21 10.29
CA VAL A 250 -3.96 -14.51 11.51
C VAL A 250 -5.40 -14.03 11.40
N GLU A 251 -6.26 -14.50 12.31
CA GLU A 251 -7.67 -14.10 12.35
C GLU A 251 -7.79 -12.58 12.55
N ASN A 252 -8.68 -11.96 11.76
CA ASN A 252 -8.93 -10.51 11.75
C ASN A 252 -7.74 -9.62 11.34
N TYR A 253 -6.65 -10.19 10.82
CA TYR A 253 -5.54 -9.38 10.31
C TYR A 253 -5.94 -8.62 9.03
N ALA A 254 -6.50 -9.33 8.04
CA ALA A 254 -7.09 -8.72 6.84
C ALA A 254 -8.61 -8.59 7.01
N THR A 255 -9.12 -7.36 6.95
CA THR A 255 -10.54 -7.00 7.11
C THR A 255 -11.04 -6.21 5.89
N ASP A 256 -12.33 -5.88 5.89
CA ASP A 256 -12.92 -5.02 4.85
C ASP A 256 -12.38 -3.58 4.92
N ASP A 257 -11.93 -3.15 6.11
CA ASP A 257 -11.35 -1.82 6.37
C ASP A 257 -9.83 -1.74 6.12
N GLY A 258 -9.16 -2.86 5.81
CA GLY A 258 -7.71 -2.89 5.60
C GLY A 258 -7.00 -3.96 6.42
N TYR A 259 -5.83 -3.60 6.94
CA TYR A 259 -4.97 -4.51 7.72
C TYR A 259 -4.87 -4.04 9.18
N ASP A 260 -5.35 -4.85 10.12
CA ASP A 260 -5.21 -4.60 11.55
C ASP A 260 -3.89 -5.18 12.06
N SER A 261 -2.85 -4.36 12.09
CA SER A 261 -1.54 -4.78 12.60
C SER A 261 -1.54 -5.03 14.12
N ALA A 262 -2.60 -4.70 14.87
CA ALA A 262 -2.66 -4.93 16.31
C ALA A 262 -2.96 -6.39 16.68
N VAL A 263 -3.62 -7.14 15.80
CA VAL A 263 -3.87 -8.58 16.00
C VAL A 263 -2.72 -9.46 15.55
N TYR A 264 -1.81 -8.91 14.74
CA TYR A 264 -0.59 -9.56 14.34
C TYR A 264 0.40 -9.49 15.51
N GLU A 265 0.29 -10.41 16.46
CA GLU A 265 1.39 -10.64 17.38
C GLU A 265 2.56 -11.12 16.53
N PRO A 266 3.67 -10.35 16.42
CA PRO A 266 4.84 -10.88 15.76
C PRO A 266 5.18 -12.17 16.48
N ASP A 267 5.34 -13.26 15.73
CA ASP A 267 6.14 -14.39 16.20
C ASP A 267 7.37 -13.75 16.83
N PRO A 268 7.66 -13.97 18.14
CA PRO A 268 8.61 -13.16 18.89
C PRO A 268 9.83 -13.02 18.01
N GLU A 269 10.15 -11.76 17.64
CA GLU A 269 11.37 -11.41 16.92
C GLU A 269 12.44 -12.29 17.54
N PRO A 270 12.98 -13.29 16.81
CA PRO A 270 13.55 -14.48 17.42
C PRO A 270 14.47 -14.01 18.52
N GLU A 271 14.08 -14.22 19.80
CA GLU A 271 14.70 -13.55 20.95
C GLU A 271 16.18 -13.51 20.67
N PRO A 272 16.78 -12.33 20.43
CA PRO A 272 17.94 -12.15 19.54
C PRO A 272 18.86 -13.33 19.74
N VAL A 273 18.74 -14.40 18.91
CA VAL A 273 19.04 -15.80 19.32
C VAL A 273 20.21 -15.69 20.24
N ALA A 274 19.97 -15.77 21.57
CA ALA A 274 20.96 -15.35 22.54
C ALA A 274 22.15 -16.18 22.16
N VAL A 275 23.14 -15.56 21.47
CA VAL A 275 24.04 -16.28 20.58
C VAL A 275 24.51 -17.41 21.44
N GLU A 276 24.00 -18.61 21.18
CA GLU A 276 24.40 -19.77 21.94
C GLU A 276 25.88 -19.73 21.65
N PRO A 277 26.72 -19.38 22.66
CA PRO A 277 28.04 -18.83 22.40
C PRO A 277 28.64 -19.80 21.42
N GLU A 278 28.83 -19.31 20.19
CA GLU A 278 29.21 -20.12 19.03
C GLU A 278 30.15 -21.16 19.60
N PRO A 279 29.76 -22.47 19.58
CA PRO A 279 30.34 -23.46 20.49
C PRO A 279 31.82 -23.21 20.47
N GLU A 280 32.38 -22.74 21.63
CA GLU A 280 33.71 -22.10 21.70
C GLU A 280 34.53 -22.79 20.65
N PRO A 281 34.98 -22.07 19.59
CA PRO A 281 35.47 -22.70 18.37
C PRO A 281 36.33 -23.81 18.87
N VAL A 282 35.90 -25.07 18.60
CA VAL A 282 36.60 -26.23 19.13
C VAL A 282 38.03 -25.88 18.88
N VAL A 283 38.76 -25.67 19.97
CA VAL A 283 40.18 -25.45 19.90
C VAL A 283 40.62 -26.85 19.47
N GLU A 284 40.52 -27.12 18.16
CA GLU A 284 41.57 -27.80 17.47
C GLU A 284 42.78 -27.10 18.02
N GLU A 285 43.47 -27.85 18.89
CA GLU A 285 44.77 -27.48 19.40
C GLU A 285 45.43 -26.69 18.29
N PRO A 286 45.91 -25.47 18.58
CA PRO A 286 46.47 -24.63 17.55
C PRO A 286 47.43 -25.53 16.76
N ALA A 287 47.10 -25.77 15.49
CA ALA A 287 48.05 -26.34 14.57
C ALA A 287 49.30 -25.47 14.79
N PRO A 288 50.40 -26.10 15.22
CA PRO A 288 51.47 -25.42 15.94
C PRO A 288 51.86 -24.20 15.12
N ALA A 289 51.87 -23.02 15.77
CA ALA A 289 52.22 -21.74 15.17
C ALA A 289 53.17 -21.96 14.00
N ALA A 290 52.63 -21.91 12.78
CA ALA A 290 53.43 -22.09 11.59
C ALA A 290 54.30 -20.86 11.51
N THR A 291 55.52 -21.02 12.02
CA THR A 291 56.68 -20.21 11.70
C THR A 291 56.57 -19.82 10.24
N VAL A 292 56.78 -18.54 9.92
CA VAL A 292 56.88 -18.04 8.54
C VAL A 292 57.94 -18.88 7.83
N GLU A 293 57.53 -19.94 7.15
CA GLU A 293 58.42 -20.81 6.41
C GLU A 293 58.70 -20.12 5.08
N SER A 294 59.66 -19.22 5.10
CA SER A 294 60.22 -18.67 3.86
C SER A 294 61.05 -19.78 3.20
N PHE A 295 60.53 -20.31 2.09
CA PHE A 295 61.26 -21.27 1.28
C PHE A 295 62.36 -20.57 0.46
N LYS A 296 63.45 -21.30 0.19
CA LYS A 296 64.55 -20.77 -0.63
C LYS A 296 64.18 -20.66 -2.12
N ASN A 297 63.34 -21.57 -2.61
CA ASN A 297 62.88 -21.65 -3.99
C ASN A 297 61.64 -22.54 -4.11
N CYS A 298 61.01 -22.53 -5.28
CA CYS A 298 59.81 -23.32 -5.56
C CYS A 298 60.00 -24.84 -5.48
N THR A 299 61.21 -25.37 -5.70
CA THR A 299 61.46 -26.80 -5.53
C THR A 299 61.32 -27.22 -4.07
N ALA A 300 61.82 -26.40 -3.14
CA ALA A 300 61.68 -26.65 -1.71
C ALA A 300 60.23 -26.47 -1.25
N LEU A 301 59.53 -25.46 -1.79
CA LEU A 301 58.12 -25.21 -1.48
C LEU A 301 57.24 -26.37 -1.96
N ARG A 302 57.41 -26.84 -3.20
CA ARG A 302 56.61 -27.95 -3.77
C ARG A 302 56.89 -29.32 -3.15
N ALA A 303 58.00 -29.48 -2.43
CA ALA A 303 58.21 -30.69 -1.64
C ALA A 303 57.21 -30.82 -0.47
N VAL A 304 56.63 -29.69 -0.03
CA VAL A 304 55.65 -29.60 1.05
C VAL A 304 54.24 -29.29 0.49
N TYR A 305 54.16 -28.41 -0.51
CA TYR A 305 52.92 -27.99 -1.17
C TYR A 305 53.03 -28.23 -2.70
N PRO A 306 52.79 -29.47 -3.17
CA PRO A 306 53.07 -29.89 -4.55
C PRO A 306 52.44 -29.01 -5.63
N ASP A 307 51.29 -28.41 -5.33
CA ASP A 307 50.49 -27.60 -6.26
C ASP A 307 50.76 -26.09 -6.15
N GLY A 308 51.69 -25.66 -5.28
CA GLY A 308 51.92 -24.24 -4.99
C GLY A 308 51.01 -23.72 -3.87
N VAL A 309 51.02 -22.40 -3.65
CA VAL A 309 50.22 -21.76 -2.58
C VAL A 309 49.66 -20.40 -3.03
N PRO A 310 48.40 -20.05 -2.70
CA PRO A 310 47.80 -18.76 -3.06
C PRO A 310 48.28 -17.61 -2.17
N ALA A 311 48.08 -16.37 -2.63
CA ALA A 311 48.30 -15.16 -1.85
C ALA A 311 47.43 -15.17 -0.59
N GLY A 312 48.08 -15.04 0.57
CA GLY A 312 47.47 -15.18 1.90
C GLY A 312 47.91 -16.44 2.64
N HIS A 313 48.49 -17.43 1.97
CA HIS A 313 49.08 -18.59 2.63
C HIS A 313 50.39 -18.19 3.37
N PRO A 314 50.70 -18.72 4.58
CA PRO A 314 51.92 -18.33 5.32
C PRO A 314 53.24 -18.60 4.61
N ALA A 315 53.25 -19.56 3.68
CA ALA A 315 54.39 -19.89 2.82
C ALA A 315 54.46 -19.07 1.51
N TYR A 316 53.48 -18.18 1.28
CA TYR A 316 53.45 -17.34 0.09
C TYR A 316 54.57 -16.28 0.16
N ASP A 317 55.30 -16.13 -0.94
CA ASP A 317 56.31 -15.09 -1.12
C ASP A 317 56.24 -14.62 -2.57
N SER A 318 56.03 -13.32 -2.79
CA SER A 318 55.84 -12.76 -4.14
C SER A 318 57.06 -12.95 -5.05
N LYS A 319 58.25 -13.25 -4.51
CA LYS A 319 59.42 -13.61 -5.33
C LYS A 319 59.29 -14.96 -6.05
N HIS A 320 58.30 -15.77 -5.64
CA HIS A 320 58.02 -17.10 -6.16
C HIS A 320 56.78 -17.16 -7.06
N ASP A 321 56.03 -16.05 -7.12
CA ASP A 321 54.90 -15.82 -8.01
C ASP A 321 55.44 -15.10 -9.25
N ARG A 322 55.71 -15.88 -10.30
CA ARG A 322 56.52 -15.42 -11.44
C ARG A 322 55.69 -14.63 -12.45
N ASP A 323 54.44 -14.99 -12.57
CA ASP A 323 53.42 -14.46 -13.48
C ASP A 323 52.52 -13.41 -12.82
N GLY A 324 52.55 -13.29 -11.49
CA GLY A 324 51.89 -12.21 -10.76
C GLY A 324 50.38 -12.39 -10.72
N ASP A 325 49.92 -13.63 -10.66
CA ASP A 325 48.50 -13.99 -10.60
C ASP A 325 48.01 -14.27 -9.18
N ASP A 326 48.83 -13.88 -8.19
CA ASP A 326 48.63 -14.12 -6.77
C ASP A 326 48.73 -15.61 -6.39
N TYR A 327 49.48 -16.42 -7.17
CA TYR A 327 49.77 -17.83 -6.87
C TYR A 327 51.27 -18.15 -6.92
N ALA A 328 51.86 -18.50 -5.77
CA ALA A 328 53.28 -18.79 -5.69
C ALA A 328 53.59 -20.25 -6.06
N CYS A 329 54.58 -20.43 -6.94
CA CYS A 329 55.08 -21.75 -7.35
C CYS A 329 54.01 -22.70 -7.88
N GLU A 330 53.06 -22.25 -8.69
CA GLU A 330 52.24 -23.16 -9.51
C GLU A 330 53.04 -23.77 -10.67
N ASN A 331 52.55 -24.87 -11.25
CA ASN A 331 53.28 -25.68 -12.25
C ASN A 331 53.26 -25.10 -13.66
#